data_AF-A0A3C1JM20-F1
#
_entry.id   AF-A0A3C1JM20-F1
#
_cell.length_a   1.000
_cell.length_b   1.000
_cell.length_c   1.000
_cell.angle_alpha   90.00
_cell.angle_beta   90.00
_cell.angle_gamma   90.00
#
_symmetry.space_group_name_H-M   'P 1'
#
loop_
_entity.id
_entity.type
_entity.pdbx_description
1 polymer ?
#
loop_
_entity_poly.entity_id
_entity_poly.type
_entity_poly.pdbx_seq_one_letter_code
_entity_poly.pdbx_strand_id
1 'polypeptide(L)'
;MAGDSTFDVRTVFGLVGGMDAFDRLVANFYEGVEADPILRPMYADEDLTASRRRLSMFLAQFFGGPSTYSEERGHPRLRMRHFP
;
A
#
# COMPACT_ATOMS: atom_id res chain seq x y z
N MET A 1 -29.46 4.56 4.78
CA MET A 1 -29.05 3.75 5.94
C MET A 1 -27.61 3.30 5.69
N ALA A 2 -26.63 4.18 5.92
CA ALA A 2 -25.22 3.79 5.83
C ALA A 2 -24.87 3.12 7.16
N GLY A 3 -24.56 1.83 7.11
CA GLY A 3 -24.12 1.09 8.29
C GLY A 3 -22.84 1.70 8.84
N ASP A 4 -22.79 1.89 10.14
CA ASP A 4 -21.61 2.28 10.89
C ASP A 4 -20.51 1.22 10.68
N SER A 5 -19.66 1.45 9.67
CA SER A 5 -18.57 0.54 9.35
C SER A 5 -17.47 0.74 10.39
N THR A 6 -17.67 0.13 11.55
CA THR A 6 -16.72 0.16 12.65
C THR A 6 -15.55 -0.76 12.32
N PHE A 7 -14.39 -0.17 12.03
CA PHE A 7 -13.17 -0.95 11.88
C PHE A 7 -12.76 -1.56 13.22
N ASP A 8 -12.06 -2.71 13.20
CA ASP A 8 -11.48 -3.28 14.41
C ASP A 8 -10.30 -2.41 14.91
N VAL A 9 -10.58 -1.56 15.90
CA VAL A 9 -9.61 -0.67 16.54
C VAL A 9 -8.52 -1.40 17.35
N ARG A 10 -8.52 -2.74 17.41
CA ARG A 10 -7.37 -3.51 17.93
C ARG A 10 -6.27 -3.70 16.89
N THR A 11 -6.55 -3.39 15.63
CA THR A 11 -5.57 -3.43 14.53
C THR A 11 -5.07 -2.01 14.24
N VAL A 12 -3.82 -1.90 13.77
CA VAL A 12 -3.31 -0.60 13.28
C VAL A 12 -4.20 -0.10 12.14
N PHE A 13 -4.64 -0.99 11.24
CA PHE A 13 -5.56 -0.67 10.16
C PHE A 13 -6.82 0.06 10.65
N GLY A 14 -7.50 -0.48 11.66
CA GLY A 14 -8.69 0.16 12.22
C GLY A 14 -8.38 1.46 12.98
N LEU A 15 -7.29 1.49 13.73
CA LEU A 15 -6.86 2.70 14.48
C LEU A 15 -6.59 3.90 13.57
N VAL A 16 -6.06 3.68 12.37
CA VAL A 16 -5.71 4.77 11.44
C VAL A 16 -6.86 5.18 10.51
N GLY A 17 -8.01 4.51 10.57
CA GLY A 17 -9.16 4.80 9.72
C GLY A 17 -9.24 4.00 8.43
N GLY A 18 -8.66 2.80 8.41
CA GLY A 18 -8.80 1.83 7.32
C GLY A 18 -8.01 2.18 6.06
N MET A 19 -8.54 1.79 4.90
CA MET A 19 -7.83 1.84 3.62
C MET A 19 -7.43 3.27 3.21
N ASP A 20 -8.30 4.25 3.44
CA ASP A 20 -8.07 5.65 3.11
C ASP A 20 -6.80 6.23 3.77
N ALA A 21 -6.40 5.70 4.93
CA ALA A 21 -5.17 6.09 5.59
C ALA A 21 -3.93 5.59 4.83
N PHE A 22 -3.95 4.34 4.36
CA PHE A 22 -2.86 3.76 3.59
C PHE A 22 -2.77 4.35 2.19
N ASP A 23 -3.90 4.61 1.53
CA ASP A 23 -3.90 5.25 0.22
C ASP A 23 -3.30 6.66 0.28
N ARG A 24 -3.60 7.44 1.32
CA ARG A 24 -2.96 8.75 1.57
C ARG A 24 -1.49 8.64 1.97
N LEU A 25 -1.14 7.68 2.82
CA LEU A 25 0.26 7.45 3.19
C LEU A 25 1.11 7.13 1.97
N VAL A 26 0.65 6.18 1.15
CA VAL A 26 1.37 5.73 -0.03
C VAL A 26 1.32 6.79 -1.13
N ALA A 27 0.27 7.61 -1.20
CA ALA A 27 0.23 8.80 -2.03
C ALA A 27 1.44 9.71 -1.80
N ASN A 28 1.59 10.16 -0.56
CA ASN A 28 2.64 11.09 -0.18
C ASN A 28 4.02 10.47 -0.35
N PHE A 29 4.15 9.15 -0.13
CA PHE A 29 5.39 8.42 -0.41
C PHE A 29 5.76 8.49 -1.90
N TYR A 30 4.83 8.22 -2.81
CA TYR A 30 5.11 8.24 -4.25
C TYR A 30 5.30 9.67 -4.78
N GLU A 31 4.63 10.67 -4.22
CA GLU A 31 4.93 12.08 -4.53
C GLU A 31 6.41 12.41 -4.20
N GLY A 32 6.91 11.92 -3.07
CA GLY A 32 8.33 12.06 -2.70
C GLY A 32 9.27 11.29 -3.63
N VAL A 33 8.92 10.04 -3.97
CA VAL A 33 9.71 9.22 -4.92
C VAL A 33 9.79 9.87 -6.29
N GLU A 34 8.69 10.43 -6.79
CA GLU A 34 8.63 11.08 -8.12
C GLU A 34 9.50 12.33 -8.19
N ALA A 35 9.61 13.08 -7.09
CA ALA A 35 10.42 14.27 -7.00
C ALA A 35 11.92 14.00 -6.73
N ASP A 36 12.28 12.79 -6.30
CA ASP A 36 13.64 12.47 -5.87
C ASP A 36 14.51 11.95 -7.04
N PRO A 37 15.63 12.62 -7.38
CA PRO A 37 16.47 12.24 -8.53
C PRO A 37 17.28 10.95 -8.32
N ILE A 38 17.39 10.45 -7.09
CA ILE A 38 18.07 9.19 -6.75
C ILE A 38 17.07 8.04 -6.77
N LEU A 39 15.88 8.25 -6.21
CA LEU A 39 14.87 7.19 -6.11
C LEU A 39 14.12 7.00 -7.43
N ARG A 40 13.75 8.06 -8.14
CA ARG A 40 12.94 7.96 -9.37
C ARG A 40 13.57 7.04 -10.44
N PRO A 41 14.89 7.08 -10.70
CA PRO A 41 15.53 6.18 -11.68
C PRO A 41 15.51 4.70 -11.28
N MET A 42 15.23 4.35 -10.02
CA MET A 42 15.11 2.95 -9.59
C MET A 42 13.81 2.28 -10.08
N TYR A 43 12.84 3.06 -10.57
CA TYR A 43 11.57 2.57 -11.08
C TYR A 43 11.59 2.55 -12.60
N ALA A 44 11.49 1.34 -13.18
CA ALA A 44 11.50 1.14 -14.63
C ALA A 44 10.26 1.75 -15.33
N ASP A 45 9.11 1.69 -14.67
CA ASP A 45 7.85 2.21 -15.24
C ASP A 45 7.79 3.74 -15.13
N GLU A 46 7.26 4.39 -16.17
CA GLU A 46 6.95 5.82 -16.13
C GLU A 46 5.73 6.10 -15.22
N ASP A 47 4.70 5.27 -15.33
CA ASP A 47 3.48 5.33 -14.52
C ASP A 47 3.59 4.44 -13.27
N LEU A 48 3.58 5.06 -12.10
CA LEU A 48 3.70 4.37 -10.81
C LEU A 48 2.35 3.99 -10.18
N THR A 49 1.22 4.21 -10.86
CA THR A 49 -0.14 3.95 -10.35
C THR A 49 -0.31 2.52 -9.84
N ALA A 50 0.17 1.53 -10.61
CA ALA A 50 0.07 0.14 -10.21
C ALA A 50 0.94 -0.18 -8.98
N SER A 51 2.14 0.41 -8.90
CA SER A 51 3.06 0.25 -7.77
C SER A 51 2.52 0.89 -6.49
N ARG A 52 1.89 2.06 -6.62
CA ARG A 52 1.14 2.74 -5.55
C ARG A 52 0.02 1.85 -4.99
N ARG A 53 -0.87 1.34 -5.85
CA ARG A 53 -1.95 0.45 -5.41
C ARG A 53 -1.44 -0.82 -4.72
N ARG A 54 -0.39 -1.45 -5.29
CA ARG A 54 0.21 -2.67 -4.72
C ARG A 54 0.77 -2.41 -3.32
N LEU A 55 1.45 -1.28 -3.13
CA LEU A 55 2.02 -0.93 -1.82
C LEU A 55 0.92 -0.59 -0.80
N SER A 56 -0.12 0.15 -1.20
CA SER A 56 -1.27 0.43 -0.32
C SER A 56 -1.91 -0.87 0.20
N MET A 57 -2.26 -1.79 -0.70
CA MET A 57 -2.89 -3.06 -0.31
C MET A 57 -1.96 -3.92 0.55
N PHE A 58 -0.66 -3.95 0.22
CA PHE A 58 0.32 -4.70 1.01
C PHE A 58 0.40 -4.19 2.45
N LEU A 59 0.54 -2.86 2.63
CA LEU A 59 0.63 -2.26 3.96
C LEU A 59 -0.69 -2.41 4.73
N ALA A 60 -1.82 -2.15 4.09
CA ALA A 60 -3.13 -2.35 4.71
C ALA A 60 -3.29 -3.78 5.23
N GLN A 61 -2.99 -4.78 4.40
CA GLN A 61 -3.03 -6.18 4.81
C GLN A 61 -2.05 -6.49 5.95
N PHE A 62 -0.81 -5.99 5.86
CA PHE A 62 0.22 -6.20 6.88
C PHE A 62 -0.23 -5.68 8.27
N PHE A 63 -0.99 -4.58 8.29
CA PHE A 63 -1.46 -3.93 9.52
C PHE A 63 -2.86 -4.37 9.99
N GLY A 64 -3.36 -5.50 9.47
CA GLY A 64 -4.62 -6.12 9.92
C GLY A 64 -5.85 -5.75 9.10
N GLY A 65 -5.66 -5.13 7.93
CA GLY A 65 -6.70 -4.90 6.94
C GLY A 65 -7.00 -6.12 6.05
N PRO A 66 -7.76 -5.93 4.97
CA PRO A 66 -8.17 -7.01 4.05
C PRO A 66 -6.99 -7.76 3.41
N SER A 67 -7.22 -9.05 3.06
CA SER A 67 -6.25 -9.92 2.38
C SER A 67 -6.10 -9.67 0.87
N THR A 68 -6.57 -8.53 0.37
CA THR A 68 -6.66 -8.20 -1.07
C THR A 68 -5.31 -8.30 -1.79
N TYR A 69 -4.20 -7.91 -1.14
CA TYR A 69 -2.88 -8.08 -1.75
C TYR A 69 -2.56 -9.55 -2.03
N SER A 70 -2.74 -10.42 -1.02
CA SER A 70 -2.50 -11.86 -1.16
C SER A 70 -3.44 -12.50 -2.18
N GLU A 71 -4.71 -12.08 -2.21
CA GLU A 71 -5.71 -12.59 -3.17
C GLU A 71 -5.31 -12.26 -4.61
N GLU A 72 -4.80 -11.05 -4.88
CA GLU A 72 -4.44 -10.63 -6.23
C GLU A 72 -3.01 -10.99 -6.64
N ARG A 73 -2.08 -11.08 -5.67
CA ARG A 73 -0.63 -11.17 -5.93
C ARG A 73 -0.01 -12.43 -5.38
N GLY A 74 -0.75 -13.26 -4.66
CA GLY A 74 -0.22 -14.39 -3.91
C GLY A 74 0.78 -13.97 -2.84
N HIS A 75 1.59 -14.93 -2.39
CA HIS A 75 2.55 -14.73 -1.31
C HIS A 75 3.52 -13.54 -1.60
N PRO A 76 3.76 -12.61 -0.63
CA PRO A 76 4.53 -11.39 -0.88
C PRO A 76 5.95 -11.59 -1.45
N ARG A 77 6.69 -12.59 -0.95
CA ARG A 77 8.05 -12.96 -1.43
C ARG A 77 8.94 -11.72 -1.70
N LEU A 78 8.98 -10.79 -0.75
CA LEU A 78 9.55 -9.45 -0.95
C LEU A 78 10.98 -9.47 -1.47
N ARG A 79 11.86 -10.29 -0.87
CA ARG A 79 13.27 -10.39 -1.31
C ARG A 79 13.37 -10.83 -2.77
N MET A 80 12.57 -11.81 -3.19
CA MET A 80 12.56 -12.30 -4.57
C MET A 80 12.04 -11.24 -5.55
N ARG A 81 11.05 -10.42 -5.13
CA ARG A 81 10.44 -9.38 -5.98
C ARG A 81 11.23 -8.06 -6.08
N HIS A 82 12.25 -7.89 -5.24
CA HIS A 82 13.14 -6.72 -5.24
C HIS A 82 14.59 -7.11 -5.59
N PHE A 83 14.82 -8.36 -5.96
CA PHE A 83 16.11 -8.77 -6.50
C PHE A 83 16.23 -8.22 -7.93
N PRO A 84 17.29 -7.48 -8.27
CA PRO A 84 17.49 -6.93 -9.60
C PRO A 84 17.73 -8.00 -10.67
#